data_AF-A0ABD0SXF9-F1
#
_entry.id   AF-A0ABD0SXF9-F1
#
_cell.length_a   1.000
_cell.length_b   1.000
_cell.length_c   1.000
_cell.angle_alpha   90.00
_cell.angle_beta   90.00
_cell.angle_gamma   90.00
#
_symmetry.space_group_name_H-M   'P 1'
#
loop_
_entity.id
_entity.type
_entity.pdbx_description
1 polymer ?
#
loop_
_entity_poly.entity_id
_entity_poly.type
_entity_poly.pdbx_seq_one_letter_code
_entity_poly.pdbx_strand_id
1 'polypeptide(L)'
;MKAVTLVIFAVVLVAVSGRPDKPDLKQLKADAARKKACMQDCTSVKFDPICAGKDGEKPKSFGSECVMNNYNCEHKDTLHKLKKGECPGADGIRLS
;
A
#
# COMPACT_ATOMS: atom_id res chain seq x y z
N MET A 1 -13.47 3.51 -51.84
CA MET A 1 -14.22 4.22 -50.78
C MET A 1 -14.63 3.31 -49.62
N LYS A 2 -15.26 2.15 -49.83
CA LYS A 2 -15.74 1.26 -48.73
C LYS A 2 -14.67 0.74 -47.76
N ALA A 3 -13.49 0.39 -48.25
CA ALA A 3 -12.39 -0.13 -47.42
C ALA A 3 -11.83 0.93 -46.45
N VAL A 4 -11.73 2.19 -46.91
CA VAL A 4 -11.25 3.31 -46.08
C VAL A 4 -12.24 3.59 -44.94
N THR A 5 -13.54 3.51 -45.21
CA THR A 5 -14.58 3.69 -44.19
C THR A 5 -14.54 2.60 -43.12
N LEU A 6 -14.29 1.34 -43.50
CA LEU A 6 -14.18 0.22 -42.56
C LEU A 6 -12.95 0.33 -41.66
N VAL A 7 -11.81 0.78 -42.21
CA VAL A 7 -10.57 0.98 -41.45
C VAL A 7 -10.75 2.10 -40.43
N ILE A 8 -11.37 3.23 -40.81
CA ILE A 8 -11.64 4.33 -39.88
C ILE A 8 -12.57 3.88 -38.75
N PHE A 9 -13.62 3.11 -39.06
CA PHE A 9 -14.54 2.61 -38.04
C PHE A 9 -13.86 1.65 -37.06
N ALA A 10 -12.97 0.77 -37.56
CA ALA A 10 -12.20 -0.15 -36.72
C ALA A 10 -11.25 0.60 -35.77
N VAL A 11 -10.57 1.65 -36.25
CA VAL A 11 -9.65 2.45 -35.43
C VAL A 11 -10.38 3.23 -34.33
N VAL A 12 -11.57 3.76 -34.62
CA VAL A 12 -12.40 4.48 -33.63
C VAL A 12 -12.93 3.53 -32.55
N LEU A 13 -13.31 2.30 -32.90
CA LEU A 13 -13.76 1.29 -31.93
C LEU A 13 -12.65 0.90 -30.95
N VAL A 14 -11.41 0.72 -31.43
CA VAL A 14 -10.25 0.38 -30.58
C VAL A 14 -9.86 1.53 -29.65
N ALA A 15 -9.96 2.78 -30.12
CA ALA A 15 -9.67 3.96 -29.28
C ALA A 15 -10.74 4.20 -28.18
N VAL A 16 -11.98 3.75 -28.40
CA VAL A 16 -13.07 3.86 -27.40
C VAL A 16 -12.95 2.78 -26.31
N SER A 17 -12.51 1.57 -26.65
CA SER A 17 -12.32 0.47 -25.69
C SER A 17 -11.01 0.55 -24.89
N GLY A 18 -10.05 1.39 -25.31
CA GLY A 18 -8.79 1.62 -24.57
C GLY A 18 -8.88 2.60 -23.40
N ARG A 19 -10.09 3.06 -23.01
CA ARG A 19 -10.25 3.94 -21.84
C ARG A 19 -10.19 3.08 -20.57
N PRO A 20 -9.29 3.35 -19.61
CA PRO A 20 -9.25 2.60 -18.36
C PRO A 20 -10.59 2.73 -17.64
N ASP A 21 -11.16 1.57 -17.33
CA ASP A 21 -12.49 1.44 -16.77
C ASP A 21 -12.62 2.14 -15.40
N LYS A 22 -13.67 2.97 -15.25
CA LYS A 22 -14.14 3.55 -13.97
C LYS A 22 -14.12 2.62 -12.72
N PRO A 23 -14.30 1.28 -12.80
CA PRO A 23 -14.08 0.36 -11.69
C PRO A 23 -12.73 0.49 -10.98
N ASP A 24 -11.64 0.80 -11.68
CA ASP A 24 -10.32 0.87 -11.07
C ASP A 24 -10.21 2.02 -10.05
N LEU A 25 -10.79 3.18 -10.38
CA LEU A 25 -10.86 4.32 -9.47
C LEU A 25 -11.73 4.05 -8.23
N LYS A 26 -12.79 3.24 -8.36
CA LYS A 26 -13.60 2.83 -7.20
C LYS A 26 -12.82 1.89 -6.30
N GLN A 27 -12.07 0.95 -6.87
CA GLN A 27 -11.23 0.02 -6.12
C GLN A 27 -10.09 0.75 -5.41
N LEU A 28 -9.39 1.67 -6.09
CA LEU A 28 -8.33 2.49 -5.50
C LEU A 28 -8.86 3.39 -4.36
N LYS A 29 -10.07 3.94 -4.50
CA LYS A 29 -10.70 4.71 -3.42
C LYS A 29 -11.09 3.84 -2.23
N ALA A 30 -11.57 2.62 -2.48
CA ALA A 30 -11.90 1.69 -1.42
C ALA A 30 -10.63 1.20 -0.68
N ASP A 31 -9.54 0.96 -1.40
CA ASP A 31 -8.23 0.63 -0.84
C ASP A 31 -7.64 1.80 -0.05
N ALA A 32 -7.69 3.02 -0.59
CA ALA A 32 -7.28 4.22 0.12
C ALA A 32 -8.14 4.50 1.36
N ALA A 33 -9.45 4.25 1.30
CA ALA A 33 -10.34 4.37 2.46
C ALA A 33 -10.04 3.32 3.52
N ARG A 34 -9.72 2.08 3.11
CA ARG A 34 -9.25 1.00 4.00
C ARG A 34 -7.92 1.35 4.66
N LYS A 35 -6.94 1.83 3.89
CA LYS A 35 -5.67 2.35 4.42
C LYS A 35 -5.90 3.48 5.41
N LYS A 36 -6.76 4.45 5.07
CA LYS A 36 -7.10 5.56 5.96
C LYS A 36 -7.82 5.11 7.23
N ALA A 37 -8.63 4.06 7.18
CA ALA A 37 -9.26 3.49 8.37
C ALA A 37 -8.26 2.78 9.29
N CYS A 38 -7.19 2.22 8.71
CA CYS A 38 -6.12 1.55 9.44
C CYS A 38 -5.05 2.51 9.98
N MET A 39 -4.76 3.61 9.26
CA MET A 39 -3.74 4.57 9.64
C MET A 39 -4.23 5.43 10.82
N GLN A 40 -3.69 5.14 11.99
CA GLN A 40 -3.75 6.05 13.14
C GLN A 40 -2.74 7.19 12.98
N ASP A 41 -3.07 8.36 13.53
CA ASP A 41 -2.13 9.47 13.64
C ASP A 41 -1.03 9.11 14.64
N CYS A 42 0.14 8.75 14.12
CA CYS A 42 1.33 8.47 14.93
C CYS A 42 2.21 9.72 15.11
N THR A 43 1.80 10.87 14.57
CA THR A 43 2.56 12.13 14.58
C THR A 43 2.74 12.68 16.00
N SER A 44 1.75 12.41 16.87
CA SER A 44 1.77 12.78 18.28
C SER A 44 2.56 11.81 19.16
N VAL A 45 2.95 10.64 18.62
CA VAL A 45 3.67 9.60 19.34
C VAL A 45 5.17 9.90 19.29
N LYS A 46 5.84 9.80 20.44
CA LYS A 46 7.29 9.97 20.51
C LYS A 46 7.99 8.92 19.64
N PHE A 47 8.99 9.35 18.88
CA PHE A 47 9.85 8.45 18.13
C PHE A 47 10.56 7.48 19.11
N ASP A 48 10.19 6.20 19.04
CA ASP A 48 10.73 5.10 19.85
C ASP A 48 10.91 3.90 18.92
N PRO A 49 12.07 3.78 18.26
CA PRO A 49 12.28 2.75 17.26
C PRO A 49 12.14 1.37 17.90
N ILE A 50 11.42 0.48 17.22
CA ILE A 50 11.22 -0.90 17.63
C ILE A 50 11.53 -1.85 16.49
N CYS A 51 11.99 -3.04 16.86
CA CYS A 51 12.18 -4.14 15.97
C CYS A 51 10.94 -5.03 16.09
N ALA A 52 10.22 -5.21 14.99
CA ALA A 52 9.05 -6.07 14.95
C ALA A 52 9.15 -7.09 13.83
N GLY A 53 8.68 -8.30 14.12
CA GLY A 53 8.79 -9.42 13.20
C GLY A 53 7.78 -10.50 13.56
N LYS A 54 7.76 -11.55 12.76
CA LYS A 54 7.07 -12.80 13.05
C LYS A 54 8.01 -13.95 12.75
N ASP A 55 7.79 -15.09 13.41
CA ASP A 55 8.64 -16.26 13.25
C ASP A 55 8.72 -16.69 11.79
N GLY A 56 9.95 -16.82 11.27
CA GLY A 56 10.22 -17.23 9.89
C GLY A 56 10.28 -16.09 8.87
N GLU A 57 10.04 -14.83 9.25
CA GLU A 57 10.20 -13.68 8.35
C GLU A 57 11.31 -12.73 8.79
N LYS A 58 11.79 -11.94 7.82
CA LYS A 58 12.78 -10.89 8.10
C LYS A 58 12.15 -9.84 9.03
N PRO A 59 12.80 -9.55 10.17
CA PRO A 59 12.29 -8.55 11.09
C PRO A 59 12.47 -7.15 10.50
N LYS A 60 11.50 -6.27 10.77
CA LYS A 60 11.40 -4.91 10.22
C LYS A 60 11.49 -3.87 11.34
N SER A 61 12.14 -2.75 11.05
CA SER A 61 12.26 -1.64 11.98
C SER A 61 11.10 -0.66 11.80
N PHE A 62 10.46 -0.27 12.90
CA PHE A 62 9.40 0.72 12.93
C PHE A 62 9.78 1.86 13.87
N GLY A 63 9.38 3.09 13.56
CA GLY A 63 9.71 4.28 14.35
C GLY A 63 8.90 4.40 15.64
N SER A 64 7.82 3.63 15.74
CA SER A 64 7.06 3.43 16.97
C SER A 64 6.14 2.21 16.86
N GLU A 65 5.57 1.80 17.99
CA GLU A 65 4.54 0.76 18.05
C GLU A 65 3.25 1.16 17.31
N CYS A 66 2.95 2.46 17.25
CA CYS A 66 1.83 2.99 16.46
C CYS A 66 2.03 2.72 14.96
N VAL A 67 3.23 2.99 14.42
CA VAL A 67 3.54 2.74 13.00
C VAL A 67 3.52 1.25 12.68
N MET A 68 4.00 0.40 13.59
CA MET A 68 3.89 -1.05 13.47
C MET A 68 2.42 -1.50 13.40
N ASN A 69 1.55 -0.94 14.24
CA ASN A 69 0.14 -1.29 14.24
C ASN A 69 -0.59 -0.84 12.96
N ASN A 70 -0.27 0.35 12.44
CA ASN A 70 -0.75 0.81 11.15
C ASN A 70 -0.36 -0.17 10.03
N TYR A 71 0.92 -0.57 10.00
CA TYR A 71 1.42 -1.53 9.04
C TYR A 71 0.69 -2.88 9.14
N ASN A 72 0.51 -3.41 10.36
CA ASN A 72 -0.23 -4.64 10.61
C ASN A 72 -1.66 -4.56 10.06
N CYS A 73 -2.35 -3.43 10.28
CA CYS A 73 -3.70 -3.22 9.79
C CYS A 73 -3.76 -3.11 8.26
N GLU A 74 -2.85 -2.34 7.65
CA GLU A 74 -2.79 -2.16 6.19
C GLU A 74 -2.46 -3.46 5.45
N HIS A 75 -1.52 -4.24 5.98
CA HIS A 75 -1.01 -5.45 5.33
C HIS A 75 -1.71 -6.74 5.79
N LYS A 76 -2.66 -6.63 6.74
CA LYS A 76 -3.25 -7.78 7.45
C LYS A 76 -2.17 -8.70 8.05
N ASP A 77 -1.09 -8.08 8.51
CA ASP A 77 0.04 -8.75 9.16
C ASP A 77 -0.14 -8.72 10.68
N THR A 78 0.57 -9.61 11.36
CA THR A 78 0.59 -9.70 12.83
C THR A 78 2.02 -9.62 13.32
N LEU A 79 2.73 -8.54 12.94
CA LEU A 79 4.08 -8.31 13.45
C LEU A 79 4.00 -7.94 14.92
N HIS A 80 4.84 -8.59 15.72
CA HIS A 80 4.94 -8.30 17.14
C HIS A 80 6.30 -7.69 17.44
N LYS A 81 6.32 -6.82 18.45
CA LYS A 81 7.55 -6.22 18.95
C LYS A 81 8.47 -7.31 19.52
N LEU A 82 9.63 -7.47 18.89
CA LEU A 82 10.68 -8.38 19.33
C LEU A 82 11.63 -7.69 20.29
N LYS A 83 12.06 -6.47 19.96
CA LYS A 83 13.04 -5.71 20.76
C LYS A 83 12.82 -4.20 20.63
N LYS A 84 13.26 -3.45 21.63
CA LYS A 84 13.47 -1.99 21.53
C LYS A 84 14.70 -1.70 20.66
N GLY A 85 14.62 -0.68 19.83
CA GLY A 85 15.62 -0.32 18.83
C GLY A 85 15.39 -0.99 17.49
N GLU A 86 16.19 -0.61 16.50
CA GLU A 86 16.12 -1.14 15.14
C GLU A 86 16.55 -2.61 15.06
N CYS A 87 15.95 -3.34 14.11
CA CYS A 87 16.38 -4.70 13.82
C CYS A 87 17.76 -4.70 13.14
N PRO A 88 18.70 -5.56 13.57
CA PRO A 88 19.99 -5.69 12.90
C PRO A 88 19.79 -6.23 11.48
N GLY A 89 20.18 -5.46 10.47
CA GLY A 89 20.07 -5.84 9.06
C GLY A 89 18.72 -5.57 8.40
N ALA A 90 17.84 -4.74 9.01
CA ALA A 90 16.63 -4.26 8.35
C ALA A 90 16.93 -3.15 7.32
N ASP A 91 16.15 -3.10 6.25
CA ASP A 91 16.27 -2.14 5.14
C ASP A 91 15.93 -0.67 5.50
N GLY A 92 15.74 -0.36 6.79
CA GLY A 92 15.45 0.99 7.31
C GLY A 92 14.26 1.06 8.28
N ILE A 93 14.06 2.24 8.89
CA ILE A 93 12.98 2.50 9.85
C ILE A 93 11.75 3.05 9.12
N ARG A 94 10.61 2.38 9.28
CA ARG A 94 9.32 2.95 8.85
C ARG A 94 8.82 3.99 9.85
N LEU A 95 8.58 5.22 9.40
CA LEU A 95 8.11 6.34 10.23
C LEU A 95 6.62 6.67 10.02
N SER A 96 5.94 6.02 9.07
CA SER A 96 4.58 6.36 8.63
C SER A 96 3.80 5.12 8.21
#